data_AF-A0A2K5DU69-F1
#
_entry.id   AF-A0A2K5DU69-F1
#
_cell.length_a   1.000
_cell.length_b   1.000
_cell.length_c   1.000
_cell.angle_alpha   90.00
_cell.angle_beta   90.00
_cell.angle_gamma   90.00
#
_symmetry.space_group_name_H-M   'P 1'
#
loop_
_entity.id
_entity.type
_entity.pdbx_description
1 polymer ?
#
loop_
_entity_poly.entity_id
_entity_poly.type
_entity_poly.pdbx_seq_one_letter_code
_entity_poly.pdbx_strand_id
1 'polypeptide(L)'
;INGQKVLATTKIAHKDVSWWEELAMPLFPLCAQCIGEVAHISVEITYTSKHSVEVQVNVVSENILTGAKKLTNKATLWYVPLSLKNVDKVLEVPPVVYSRQEQEEEGRKLYEAQKLERMETKWRNGDIVQPVLNPELNTVSYSQSSLIHLVGPSDCTLHSFVYGGVTMKLMDEVAGIVAARHCKINIVTASVDAINFHNKIRKGFVITISGRMTFTSNKYTEIEVLVDKRYQAASAFFTYVSLSQKGRSLPVPQLVPETEDEKKHFEEGKGQYLQMKAKQQGHMEPQP
;
A
#
# COMPACT_ATOMS: atom_id res chain seq x y z
N ILE A 1 -29.22 15.68 32.47
CA ILE A 1 -30.30 15.18 31.59
C ILE A 1 -30.50 16.24 30.51
N ASN A 2 -30.14 16.17 29.25
CA ASN A 2 -29.41 15.22 28.41
C ASN A 2 -28.56 16.08 27.46
N GLY A 3 -27.23 15.95 27.52
CA GLY A 3 -26.35 16.48 26.49
C GLY A 3 -26.40 15.53 25.30
N GLN A 4 -27.15 15.90 24.25
CA GLN A 4 -27.09 15.21 22.97
C GLN A 4 -25.69 15.43 22.38
N LYS A 5 -24.81 14.43 22.58
CA LYS A 5 -23.68 14.21 21.69
C LYS A 5 -24.26 14.04 20.29
N VAL A 6 -23.92 14.98 19.40
CA VAL A 6 -24.17 14.85 17.98
C VAL A 6 -23.29 13.70 17.49
N LEU A 7 -23.86 12.49 17.44
CA LEU A 7 -23.35 11.45 16.57
C LEU A 7 -23.49 11.99 15.15
N ALA A 8 -22.38 12.20 14.44
CA ALA A 8 -22.39 12.29 12.99
C ALA A 8 -22.75 10.90 12.43
N THR A 9 -24.02 10.52 12.54
CA THR A 9 -24.59 9.44 11.75
C THR A 9 -24.88 10.06 10.39
N THR A 10 -23.92 10.02 9.48
CA THR A 10 -24.19 10.33 8.08
C THR A 10 -25.10 9.23 7.56
N LYS A 11 -26.41 9.48 7.62
CA LYS A 11 -27.44 8.77 6.86
C LYS A 11 -27.10 8.94 5.38
N ILE A 12 -26.35 8.01 4.82
CA ILE A 12 -26.31 7.83 3.37
C ILE A 12 -27.67 7.21 3.02
N ALA A 13 -28.57 8.06 2.54
CA ALA A 13 -29.88 7.65 2.05
C ALA A 13 -29.71 6.61 0.93
N HIS A 14 -30.56 5.58 0.98
CA HIS A 14 -30.73 4.54 -0.02
C HIS A 14 -30.61 5.05 -1.47
N LYS A 15 -29.60 4.56 -2.20
CA LYS A 15 -29.71 4.00 -3.56
C LYS A 15 -28.32 3.56 -4.08
N ASP A 16 -28.17 2.25 -4.26
CA ASP A 16 -27.32 1.60 -5.26
C ASP A 16 -25.88 2.10 -5.46
N VAL A 17 -24.99 1.86 -4.50
CA VAL A 17 -23.53 1.95 -4.76
C VAL A 17 -22.82 0.82 -4.03
N SER A 18 -22.31 -0.17 -4.79
CA SER A 18 -21.47 -1.22 -4.22
C SER A 18 -20.40 -1.68 -5.19
N TRP A 19 -19.52 -0.76 -5.61
CA TRP A 19 -18.21 -1.08 -6.19
C TRP A 19 -17.24 0.07 -6.06
N TRP A 20 -16.05 -0.22 -5.57
CA TRP A 20 -14.97 0.74 -5.40
C TRP A 20 -13.68 0.17 -5.98
N GLU A 21 -13.03 0.91 -6.88
CA GLU A 21 -11.67 0.61 -7.33
C GLU A 21 -10.69 1.21 -6.32
N GLU A 22 -9.89 0.36 -5.65
CA GLU A 22 -8.90 0.78 -4.65
C GLU A 22 -7.67 1.38 -5.35
N LEU A 23 -7.18 2.50 -4.86
CA LEU A 23 -5.89 3.08 -5.18
C LEU A 23 -5.25 3.39 -3.81
N ALA A 24 -4.28 2.59 -3.37
CA ALA A 24 -3.73 2.77 -2.03
C ALA A 24 -2.55 3.75 -2.05
N MET A 25 -2.60 4.76 -1.20
CA MET A 25 -1.47 5.66 -0.89
C MET A 25 -0.62 5.07 0.25
N PRO A 26 0.55 5.66 0.56
CA PRO A 26 1.50 5.01 1.44
C PRO A 26 0.97 4.66 2.82
N LEU A 27 1.20 3.40 3.20
CA LEU A 27 0.85 2.82 4.49
C LEU A 27 2.06 2.97 5.42
N PHE A 28 1.96 3.72 6.52
CA PHE A 28 3.07 3.85 7.49
C PHE A 28 2.74 3.15 8.81
N PRO A 29 3.21 1.92 9.05
CA PRO A 29 3.19 1.32 10.38
C PRO A 29 4.08 2.10 11.36
N LEU A 30 3.43 2.89 12.22
CA LEU A 30 4.07 3.68 13.29
C LEU A 30 4.48 2.83 14.49
N CYS A 31 3.73 1.74 14.74
CA CYS A 31 4.01 0.78 15.80
C CYS A 31 3.50 -0.61 15.39
N ALA A 32 4.28 -1.65 15.69
CA ALA A 32 3.86 -3.03 15.47
C ALA A 32 2.70 -3.38 16.40
N GLN A 33 1.67 -4.02 15.85
CA GLN A 33 0.57 -4.59 16.60
C GLN A 33 0.92 -6.01 17.05
N CYS A 34 0.59 -6.35 18.30
CA CYS A 34 0.87 -7.64 18.88
C CYS A 34 -0.36 -8.54 18.94
N ILE A 35 -0.14 -9.86 18.98
CA ILE A 35 -1.19 -10.84 19.26
C ILE A 35 -1.83 -10.52 20.63
N GLY A 36 -3.15 -10.50 20.67
CA GLY A 36 -3.92 -10.16 21.88
C GLY A 36 -4.33 -8.69 21.99
N GLU A 37 -3.89 -7.82 21.08
CA GLU A 37 -4.36 -6.44 20.98
C GLU A 37 -5.59 -6.33 20.07
N VAL A 38 -6.50 -5.41 20.41
CA VAL A 38 -7.69 -5.09 19.60
C VAL A 38 -7.35 -3.97 18.62
N ALA A 39 -7.61 -4.18 17.33
CA ALA A 39 -7.48 -3.15 16.31
C ALA A 39 -8.79 -2.36 16.16
N HIS A 40 -8.73 -1.06 16.40
CA HIS A 40 -9.79 -0.10 16.09
C HIS A 40 -9.49 0.56 14.75
N ILE A 41 -10.41 0.45 13.81
CA ILE A 41 -10.26 1.04 12.47
C ILE A 41 -11.29 2.16 12.36
N SER A 42 -10.81 3.39 12.22
CA SER A 42 -11.64 4.57 11.95
C SER A 42 -11.37 5.06 10.53
N VAL A 43 -12.44 5.41 9.83
CA VAL A 43 -12.41 5.76 8.41
C VAL A 43 -13.16 7.05 8.19
N GLU A 44 -12.57 7.99 7.46
CA GLU A 44 -13.17 9.29 7.15
C GLU A 44 -12.95 9.62 5.66
N ILE A 45 -13.97 10.19 5.02
CA ILE A 45 -13.83 10.74 3.67
C ILE A 45 -13.21 12.13 3.79
N THR A 46 -12.01 12.30 3.24
CA THR A 46 -11.25 13.56 3.36
C THR A 46 -11.44 14.47 2.15
N TYR A 47 -11.71 13.91 0.97
CA TYR A 47 -11.90 14.67 -0.26
C TYR A 47 -12.73 13.91 -1.29
N THR A 48 -13.45 14.63 -2.15
CA THR A 48 -14.12 14.05 -3.33
C THR A 48 -13.80 14.85 -4.58
N SER A 49 -13.33 14.16 -5.61
CA SER A 49 -13.27 14.70 -6.98
C SER A 49 -14.57 14.38 -7.74
N LYS A 50 -14.63 14.69 -9.03
CA LYS A 50 -15.76 14.31 -9.89
C LYS A 50 -16.02 12.81 -9.93
N HIS A 51 -14.95 11.99 -9.87
CA HIS A 51 -15.01 10.54 -10.08
C HIS A 51 -14.24 9.72 -9.05
N SER A 52 -13.69 10.35 -8.01
CA SER A 52 -12.93 9.65 -6.97
C SER A 52 -13.23 10.19 -5.58
N VAL A 53 -13.12 9.31 -4.60
CA VAL A 53 -13.27 9.60 -3.17
C VAL A 53 -11.93 9.31 -2.50
N GLU A 54 -11.38 10.29 -1.79
CA GLU A 54 -10.26 10.10 -0.89
C GLU A 54 -10.79 9.69 0.49
N VAL A 55 -10.21 8.63 1.03
CA VAL A 55 -10.58 8.04 2.31
C VAL A 55 -9.34 7.91 3.16
N GLN A 56 -9.33 8.53 4.32
CA GLN A 56 -8.30 8.36 5.32
C GLN A 56 -8.71 7.27 6.31
N VAL A 57 -7.78 6.36 6.59
CA VAL A 57 -7.95 5.28 7.54
C VAL A 57 -6.91 5.43 8.65
N ASN A 58 -7.38 5.46 9.90
CA ASN A 58 -6.53 5.42 11.08
C ASN A 58 -6.80 4.11 11.83
N VAL A 59 -5.72 3.36 12.09
CA VAL A 59 -5.75 2.10 12.84
C VAL A 59 -5.08 2.32 14.19
N VAL A 60 -5.80 2.03 15.27
CA VAL A 60 -5.33 2.15 16.65
C VAL A 60 -5.36 0.77 17.29
N SER A 61 -4.21 0.31 17.79
CA SER A 61 -4.12 -0.88 18.64
C SER A 61 -4.48 -0.53 20.08
N GLU A 62 -5.22 -1.40 20.74
CA GLU A 62 -5.52 -1.34 22.16
C GLU A 62 -5.10 -2.63 22.85
N ASN A 63 -4.23 -2.51 23.85
CA ASN A 63 -3.89 -3.61 24.73
C ASN A 63 -4.98 -3.73 25.81
N ILE A 64 -5.79 -4.77 25.74
CA ILE A 64 -6.95 -4.95 26.63
C ILE A 64 -6.58 -5.22 28.09
N LEU A 65 -5.35 -5.66 28.37
CA LEU A 65 -4.88 -5.94 29.73
C LEU A 65 -4.41 -4.66 30.44
N THR A 66 -3.75 -3.77 29.69
CA THR A 66 -3.16 -2.53 30.24
C THR A 66 -4.00 -1.28 29.94
N GLY A 67 -4.94 -1.35 29.00
CA GLY A 67 -5.71 -0.22 28.47
C GLY A 67 -4.92 0.71 27.55
N ALA A 68 -3.63 0.42 27.30
CA ALA A 68 -2.78 1.28 26.48
C ALA A 68 -3.22 1.26 25.00
N LYS A 69 -3.38 2.45 24.40
CA LYS A 69 -3.72 2.63 22.99
C LYS A 69 -2.57 3.24 22.21
N LYS A 70 -2.33 2.77 20.98
CA LYS A 70 -1.27 3.28 20.10
C LYS A 70 -1.78 3.36 18.66
N LEU A 71 -1.57 4.49 18.00
CA LEU A 71 -1.78 4.60 16.57
C LEU A 71 -0.77 3.70 15.86
N THR A 72 -1.25 2.67 15.18
CA THR A 72 -0.40 1.70 14.47
C THR A 72 -0.25 2.08 13.02
N ASN A 73 -1.32 2.54 12.38
CA ASN A 73 -1.29 2.79 10.96
C ASN A 73 -2.11 4.02 10.57
N LYS A 74 -1.59 4.77 9.61
CA LYS A 74 -2.34 5.78 8.88
C LYS A 74 -2.20 5.49 7.39
N ALA A 75 -3.34 5.43 6.71
CA ALA A 75 -3.42 5.16 5.28
C ALA A 75 -4.35 6.17 4.62
N THR A 76 -4.07 6.49 3.37
CA THR A 76 -5.01 7.18 2.48
C THR A 76 -5.36 6.24 1.33
N LEU A 77 -6.61 6.22 0.91
CA LEU A 77 -7.11 5.35 -0.14
C LEU A 77 -7.95 6.20 -1.10
N TRP A 78 -7.77 6.02 -2.39
CA TRP A 78 -8.63 6.60 -3.40
C TRP A 78 -9.57 5.53 -3.94
N TYR A 79 -10.85 5.84 -3.98
CA TYR A 79 -11.89 4.94 -4.45
C TYR A 79 -12.62 5.52 -5.66
N VAL A 80 -12.88 4.70 -6.67
CA VAL A 80 -13.68 5.09 -7.86
C VAL A 80 -14.97 4.28 -7.91
N PRO A 81 -16.17 4.92 -7.92
CA PRO A 81 -17.43 4.20 -7.97
C PRO A 81 -17.72 3.66 -9.37
N LEU A 82 -18.09 2.38 -9.45
CA LEU A 82 -18.47 1.70 -10.71
C LEU A 82 -19.94 1.31 -10.71
N SER A 83 -20.57 1.31 -11.89
CA SER A 83 -21.98 0.93 -12.03
C SER A 83 -22.18 -0.58 -11.85
N LEU A 84 -23.20 -0.96 -11.06
CA LEU A 84 -23.59 -2.37 -10.89
C LEU A 84 -24.08 -3.02 -12.20
N LYS A 85 -24.68 -2.22 -13.09
CA LYS A 85 -25.24 -2.69 -14.37
C LYS A 85 -24.18 -2.82 -15.45
N ASN A 86 -23.26 -1.85 -15.49
CA ASN A 86 -22.11 -1.86 -16.37
C ASN A 86 -20.86 -1.64 -15.53
N VAL A 87 -20.21 -2.74 -15.15
CA VAL A 87 -19.08 -2.74 -14.22
C VAL A 87 -17.86 -1.97 -14.72
N ASP A 88 -17.82 -1.56 -15.99
CA ASP A 88 -16.77 -0.73 -16.58
C ASP A 88 -17.15 0.76 -16.65
N LYS A 89 -18.38 1.12 -16.28
CA LYS A 89 -18.84 2.51 -16.27
C LYS A 89 -18.54 3.18 -14.93
N VAL A 90 -17.64 4.16 -14.96
CA VAL A 90 -17.37 5.07 -13.84
C VAL A 90 -18.57 6.00 -13.59
N LEU A 91 -18.91 6.20 -12.33
CA LEU A 91 -19.99 7.08 -11.89
C LEU A 91 -19.45 8.40 -11.33
N GLU A 92 -20.32 9.39 -11.21
CA GLU A 92 -19.99 10.65 -10.53
C GLU A 92 -20.13 10.48 -9.01
N VAL A 93 -19.21 11.12 -8.28
CA VAL A 93 -19.17 11.12 -6.83
C VAL A 93 -19.94 12.34 -6.31
N PRO A 94 -20.90 12.17 -5.37
CA PRO A 94 -21.52 13.30 -4.70
C PRO A 94 -20.49 14.12 -3.91
N PRO A 95 -20.51 15.46 -3.98
CA PRO A 95 -19.54 16.30 -3.29
C PRO A 95 -19.73 16.23 -1.77
N VAL A 96 -18.61 16.17 -1.05
CA VAL A 96 -18.61 16.30 0.42
C VAL A 96 -18.66 17.76 0.83
N VAL A 97 -19.39 18.05 1.90
CA VAL A 97 -19.43 19.38 2.51
C VAL A 97 -18.27 19.50 3.49
N TYR A 98 -17.34 20.40 3.20
CA TYR A 98 -16.18 20.68 4.06
C TYR A 98 -16.53 21.70 5.14
N SER A 99 -15.95 21.52 6.33
CA SER A 99 -16.11 22.49 7.42
C SER A 99 -15.23 23.73 7.22
N ARG A 100 -14.08 23.56 6.55
CA ARG A 100 -13.10 24.62 6.27
C ARG A 100 -12.67 24.55 4.81
N GLN A 101 -12.54 25.71 4.16
CA GLN A 101 -12.08 25.78 2.77
C GLN A 101 -10.67 25.19 2.60
N GLU A 102 -9.78 25.42 3.56
CA GLU A 102 -8.41 24.87 3.56
C GLU A 102 -8.36 23.34 3.38
N GLN A 103 -9.31 22.60 3.98
CA GLN A 103 -9.40 21.14 3.81
C GLN A 103 -9.67 20.72 2.36
N GLU A 104 -10.52 21.49 1.67
CA GLU A 104 -10.81 21.25 0.26
C GLU A 104 -9.60 21.56 -0.62
N GLU A 105 -8.85 22.63 -0.30
CA GLU A 105 -7.66 23.01 -1.06
C GLU A 105 -6.52 22.01 -0.88
N GLU A 106 -6.30 21.53 0.35
CA GLU A 106 -5.35 20.46 0.67
C GLU A 106 -5.71 19.15 -0.06
N GLY A 107 -6.98 18.73 0.03
CA GLY A 107 -7.47 17.53 -0.67
C GLY A 107 -7.34 17.63 -2.19
N ARG A 108 -7.62 18.81 -2.76
CA ARG A 108 -7.43 19.08 -4.20
C ARG A 108 -5.95 19.00 -4.59
N LYS A 109 -5.04 19.55 -3.78
CA LYS A 109 -3.60 19.48 -4.04
C LYS A 109 -3.09 18.04 -3.99
N LEU A 110 -3.55 17.24 -3.03
CA LEU A 110 -3.22 15.81 -2.94
C LEU A 110 -3.74 15.03 -4.15
N TYR A 111 -4.99 15.30 -4.56
CA TYR A 111 -5.58 14.72 -5.78
C TYR A 111 -4.74 15.00 -7.03
N GLU A 112 -4.33 16.26 -7.23
CA GLU A 112 -3.52 16.67 -8.37
C GLU A 112 -2.13 16.04 -8.35
N ALA A 113 -1.48 16.00 -7.18
CA ALA A 113 -0.18 15.36 -7.02
C ALA A 113 -0.24 13.86 -7.37
N GLN A 114 -1.21 13.11 -6.84
CA GLN A 114 -1.39 11.70 -7.19
C GLN A 114 -1.72 11.52 -8.67
N LYS A 115 -2.52 12.41 -9.26
CA LYS A 115 -2.84 12.33 -10.69
C LYS A 115 -1.60 12.52 -11.56
N LEU A 116 -0.71 13.45 -11.18
CA LEU A 116 0.56 13.69 -11.89
C LEU A 116 1.50 12.49 -11.77
N GLU A 117 1.68 11.95 -10.55
CA GLU A 117 2.54 10.79 -10.29
C GLU A 117 2.12 9.56 -11.13
N ARG A 118 0.81 9.32 -11.26
CA ARG A 118 0.27 8.24 -12.12
C ARG A 118 0.54 8.45 -13.61
N MET A 119 0.64 9.69 -14.08
CA MET A 119 0.99 9.99 -15.48
C MET A 119 2.49 9.82 -15.75
N GLU A 120 3.33 10.16 -14.77
CA GLU A 120 4.79 10.06 -14.88
C GLU A 120 5.28 8.62 -14.72
N THR A 121 4.56 7.79 -13.95
CA THR A 121 4.82 6.35 -13.82
C THR A 121 4.51 5.65 -15.15
N LYS A 122 5.42 5.80 -16.11
CA LYS A 122 5.36 5.10 -17.40
C LYS A 122 5.61 3.63 -17.18
N TRP A 123 4.55 2.87 -17.41
CA TRP A 123 4.52 1.43 -17.62
C TRP A 123 5.75 0.90 -18.36
N ARG A 124 6.49 -0.01 -17.72
CA ARG A 124 7.48 -0.83 -18.38
C ARG A 124 6.93 -2.26 -18.42
N ASN A 125 6.53 -2.69 -19.62
CA ASN A 125 6.23 -4.10 -19.86
C ASN A 125 7.53 -4.90 -19.86
N GLY A 126 7.49 -6.10 -19.30
CA GLY A 126 8.65 -6.99 -19.21
C GLY A 126 9.47 -6.64 -17.97
N ASP A 127 9.75 -7.58 -17.06
CA ASP A 127 10.19 -8.93 -17.37
C ASP A 127 9.57 -9.93 -16.41
N ILE A 128 9.05 -11.04 -16.95
CA ILE A 128 8.97 -12.27 -16.17
C ILE A 128 10.43 -12.68 -15.95
N VAL A 129 11.01 -12.23 -14.85
CA VAL A 129 12.39 -12.58 -14.50
C VAL A 129 12.40 -14.07 -14.17
N GLN A 130 13.12 -14.82 -14.99
CA GLN A 130 13.24 -16.25 -14.82
C GLN A 130 14.12 -16.55 -13.60
N PRO A 131 13.78 -17.58 -12.80
CA PRO A 131 14.61 -17.96 -11.67
C PRO A 131 16.01 -18.35 -12.15
N VAL A 132 17.01 -17.62 -11.67
CA VAL A 132 18.43 -17.91 -11.96
C VAL A 132 18.86 -19.14 -11.16
N LEU A 133 19.56 -20.06 -11.81
CA LEU A 133 20.10 -21.27 -11.16
C LEU A 133 21.33 -20.89 -10.32
N ASN A 134 21.31 -21.21 -9.01
CA ASN A 134 22.39 -20.91 -8.06
C ASN A 134 22.79 -19.42 -7.96
N PRO A 135 21.87 -18.55 -7.50
CA PRO A 135 22.18 -17.13 -7.38
C PRO A 135 23.22 -16.87 -6.28
N GLU A 136 24.13 -15.92 -6.55
CA GLU A 136 25.11 -15.48 -5.56
C GLU A 136 24.43 -14.74 -4.40
N LEU A 137 25.04 -14.80 -3.21
CA LEU A 137 24.51 -14.12 -2.03
C LEU A 137 24.39 -12.61 -2.25
N ASN A 138 23.32 -12.03 -1.70
CA ASN A 138 23.02 -10.59 -1.74
C ASN A 138 22.68 -10.01 -3.13
N THR A 139 22.46 -10.84 -4.14
CA THR A 139 21.95 -10.42 -5.46
C THR A 139 20.42 -10.33 -5.46
N VAL A 140 19.85 -9.66 -6.46
CA VAL A 140 18.38 -9.60 -6.66
C VAL A 140 17.82 -11.01 -6.84
N SER A 141 18.46 -11.81 -7.71
CA SER A 141 18.08 -13.18 -8.02
C SER A 141 18.04 -14.12 -6.80
N TYR A 142 18.87 -13.87 -5.79
CA TYR A 142 18.92 -14.68 -4.57
C TYR A 142 17.66 -14.57 -3.71
N SER A 143 17.13 -13.36 -3.60
CA SER A 143 15.97 -13.05 -2.75
C SER A 143 14.65 -13.07 -3.51
N GLN A 144 14.69 -12.94 -4.84
CA GLN A 144 13.52 -12.96 -5.70
C GLN A 144 12.60 -14.15 -5.40
N SER A 145 11.30 -13.85 -5.31
CA SER A 145 10.27 -14.84 -4.95
C SER A 145 8.99 -14.55 -5.70
N SER A 146 8.19 -15.60 -5.92
CA SER A 146 6.85 -15.47 -6.49
C SER A 146 5.84 -16.38 -5.79
N LEU A 147 4.58 -15.98 -5.85
CA LEU A 147 3.44 -16.72 -5.34
C LEU A 147 2.38 -16.80 -6.44
N ILE A 148 1.85 -17.99 -6.69
CA ILE A 148 0.77 -18.21 -7.65
C ILE A 148 -0.51 -18.50 -6.85
N HIS A 149 -1.56 -17.71 -7.10
CA HIS A 149 -2.83 -17.82 -6.40
C HIS A 149 -3.99 -18.02 -7.39
N LEU A 150 -4.80 -19.05 -7.15
CA LEU A 150 -6.06 -19.23 -7.89
C LEU A 150 -7.17 -18.48 -7.16
N VAL A 151 -7.74 -17.48 -7.83
CA VAL A 151 -8.77 -16.62 -7.25
C VAL A 151 -10.06 -17.40 -6.99
N GLY A 152 -10.36 -17.60 -5.71
CA GLY A 152 -11.54 -18.29 -5.23
C GLY A 152 -12.77 -17.39 -5.08
N PRO A 153 -13.94 -17.97 -4.74
CA PRO A 153 -15.15 -17.20 -4.44
C PRO A 153 -15.00 -16.29 -3.22
N SER A 154 -14.27 -16.72 -2.19
CA SER A 154 -14.03 -15.94 -0.95
C SER A 154 -13.17 -14.71 -1.16
N ASP A 155 -12.34 -14.72 -2.20
CA ASP A 155 -11.46 -13.60 -2.56
C ASP A 155 -12.21 -12.49 -3.27
N CYS A 156 -13.44 -12.80 -3.70
CA CYS A 156 -14.24 -11.94 -4.54
C CYS A 156 -15.39 -11.31 -3.77
N THR A 157 -15.61 -10.07 -4.11
CA THR A 157 -16.87 -9.34 -3.97
C THR A 157 -18.05 -10.00 -4.70
N LEU A 158 -19.26 -9.47 -4.47
CA LEU A 158 -20.53 -10.01 -4.99
C LEU A 158 -20.59 -10.20 -6.52
N HIS A 159 -19.89 -9.38 -7.29
CA HIS A 159 -19.89 -9.42 -8.78
C HIS A 159 -18.59 -10.02 -9.32
N SER A 160 -17.97 -10.90 -8.53
CA SER A 160 -16.86 -11.76 -8.96
C SER A 160 -15.56 -11.04 -9.31
N PHE A 161 -15.29 -9.88 -8.70
CA PHE A 161 -13.98 -9.23 -8.77
C PHE A 161 -13.26 -9.34 -7.41
N VAL A 162 -11.93 -9.43 -7.44
CA VAL A 162 -11.12 -9.58 -6.24
C VAL A 162 -11.15 -8.31 -5.39
N TYR A 163 -11.25 -8.45 -4.07
CA TYR A 163 -11.06 -7.35 -3.13
C TYR A 163 -9.60 -6.85 -3.19
N GLY A 164 -9.38 -5.54 -3.24
CA GLY A 164 -8.00 -5.00 -3.29
C GLY A 164 -7.19 -5.41 -2.05
N GLY A 165 -7.81 -5.45 -0.88
CA GLY A 165 -7.20 -5.99 0.35
C GLY A 165 -6.69 -7.44 0.25
N VAL A 166 -7.32 -8.32 -0.54
CA VAL A 166 -6.79 -9.68 -0.78
C VAL A 166 -5.51 -9.61 -1.59
N THR A 167 -5.50 -8.78 -2.62
CA THR A 167 -4.31 -8.57 -3.46
C THR A 167 -3.18 -7.97 -2.64
N MET A 168 -3.44 -6.94 -1.84
CA MET A 168 -2.46 -6.29 -0.96
C MET A 168 -1.85 -7.26 0.05
N LYS A 169 -2.67 -8.15 0.63
CA LYS A 169 -2.18 -9.18 1.54
C LYS A 169 -1.19 -10.11 0.85
N LEU A 170 -1.51 -10.60 -0.35
CA LEU A 170 -0.61 -11.48 -1.11
C LEU A 170 0.67 -10.75 -1.53
N MET A 171 0.58 -9.45 -1.83
CA MET A 171 1.76 -8.62 -2.14
C MET A 171 2.70 -8.49 -0.93
N ASP A 172 2.16 -8.21 0.26
CA ASP A 172 2.94 -8.14 1.51
C ASP A 172 3.54 -9.50 1.88
N GLU A 173 2.82 -10.62 1.68
CA GLU A 173 3.35 -11.96 1.88
C GLU A 173 4.59 -12.21 1.01
N VAL A 174 4.52 -11.89 -0.29
CA VAL A 174 5.66 -12.06 -1.21
C VAL A 174 6.80 -11.11 -0.85
N ALA A 175 6.52 -9.84 -0.56
CA ALA A 175 7.54 -8.88 -0.18
C ALA A 175 8.27 -9.30 1.11
N GLY A 176 7.52 -9.77 2.10
CA GLY A 176 8.05 -10.32 3.34
C GLY A 176 8.95 -11.54 3.11
N ILE A 177 8.58 -12.44 2.20
CA ILE A 177 9.44 -13.58 1.82
C ILE A 177 10.75 -13.08 1.18
N VAL A 178 10.68 -12.14 0.25
CA VAL A 178 11.88 -11.56 -0.41
C VAL A 178 12.81 -10.93 0.62
N ALA A 179 12.27 -10.06 1.48
CA ALA A 179 13.02 -9.41 2.55
C ALA A 179 13.64 -10.45 3.51
N ALA A 180 12.89 -11.49 3.89
CA ALA A 180 13.36 -12.50 4.83
C ALA A 180 14.49 -13.34 4.24
N ARG A 181 14.37 -13.72 2.95
CA ARG A 181 15.41 -14.46 2.22
C ARG A 181 16.71 -13.66 2.15
N HIS A 182 16.63 -12.36 1.85
CA HIS A 182 17.82 -11.49 1.75
C HIS A 182 18.45 -11.24 3.12
N CYS A 183 17.66 -10.78 4.09
CA CYS A 183 18.18 -10.26 5.35
C CYS A 183 18.53 -11.37 6.36
N LYS A 184 17.86 -12.54 6.31
CA LYS A 184 18.04 -13.67 7.25
C LYS A 184 17.87 -13.30 8.73
N ILE A 185 17.13 -12.23 9.00
CA ILE A 185 16.84 -11.71 10.34
C ILE A 185 15.37 -11.31 10.41
N ASN A 186 14.89 -11.01 11.62
CA ASN A 186 13.52 -10.54 11.80
C ASN A 186 13.32 -9.18 11.10
N ILE A 187 12.25 -9.10 10.32
CA ILE A 187 11.90 -7.97 9.47
C ILE A 187 10.44 -7.59 9.71
N VAL A 188 10.15 -6.32 9.52
CA VAL A 188 8.78 -5.81 9.55
C VAL A 188 8.58 -4.83 8.40
N THR A 189 7.36 -4.79 7.88
CA THR A 189 6.94 -3.77 6.92
C THR A 189 7.00 -2.41 7.64
N ALA A 190 7.73 -1.46 7.05
CA ALA A 190 7.93 -0.11 7.59
C ALA A 190 7.10 0.93 6.84
N SER A 191 6.98 0.75 5.53
CA SER A 191 5.98 1.43 4.73
C SER A 191 5.61 0.61 3.49
N VAL A 192 4.45 0.89 2.95
CA VAL A 192 4.09 0.50 1.58
C VAL A 192 3.92 1.81 0.82
N ASP A 193 4.54 1.98 -0.33
CA ASP A 193 4.33 3.15 -1.19
C ASP A 193 3.09 2.96 -2.08
N ALA A 194 2.84 3.88 -3.02
CA ALA A 194 1.62 3.89 -3.81
C ALA A 194 1.33 2.52 -4.49
N ILE A 195 0.22 1.89 -4.09
CA ILE A 195 -0.30 0.68 -4.71
C ILE A 195 -1.26 1.10 -5.82
N ASN A 196 -0.89 0.80 -7.05
CA ASN A 196 -1.71 1.10 -8.21
C ASN A 196 -2.41 -0.17 -8.68
N PHE A 197 -3.74 -0.15 -8.69
CA PHE A 197 -4.58 -1.17 -9.30
C PHE A 197 -4.95 -0.72 -10.71
N HIS A 198 -4.50 -1.49 -11.68
CA HIS A 198 -4.57 -1.12 -13.08
C HIS A 198 -5.64 -1.88 -13.84
N ASN A 199 -5.88 -3.13 -13.46
CA ASN A 199 -6.86 -3.97 -14.12
C ASN A 199 -7.57 -4.88 -13.11
N LYS A 200 -8.90 -4.92 -13.17
CA LYS A 200 -9.76 -5.75 -12.29
C LYS A 200 -9.52 -7.25 -12.42
N ILE A 201 -9.22 -7.95 -11.33
CA ILE A 201 -9.02 -9.40 -11.33
C ILE A 201 -10.37 -10.08 -11.08
N ARG A 202 -10.74 -11.10 -11.88
CA ARG A 202 -12.01 -11.82 -11.75
C ARG A 202 -11.83 -13.18 -11.10
N LYS A 203 -12.91 -13.69 -10.51
CA LYS A 203 -13.00 -15.08 -10.00
C LYS A 203 -12.53 -16.09 -11.05
N GLY A 204 -11.77 -17.09 -10.62
CA GLY A 204 -11.24 -18.14 -11.49
C GLY A 204 -9.99 -17.78 -12.27
N PHE A 205 -9.47 -16.55 -12.12
CA PHE A 205 -8.17 -16.18 -12.67
C PHE A 205 -7.05 -16.79 -11.81
N VAL A 206 -5.96 -17.17 -12.45
CA VAL A 206 -4.69 -17.47 -11.78
C VAL A 206 -3.86 -16.20 -11.85
N ILE A 207 -3.46 -15.69 -10.69
CA ILE A 207 -2.60 -14.52 -10.58
C ILE A 207 -1.22 -14.94 -10.07
N THR A 208 -0.18 -14.31 -10.61
CA THR A 208 1.20 -14.48 -10.17
C THR A 208 1.65 -13.18 -9.51
N ILE A 209 2.00 -13.25 -8.25
CA ILE A 209 2.58 -12.15 -7.48
C ILE A 209 4.09 -12.37 -7.46
N SER A 210 4.85 -11.47 -8.04
CA SER A 210 6.31 -11.56 -8.13
C SER A 210 6.93 -10.40 -7.38
N GLY A 211 7.85 -10.70 -6.46
CA GLY A 211 8.59 -9.71 -5.69
C GLY A 211 10.08 -9.77 -6.00
N ARG A 212 10.70 -8.61 -6.16
CA ARG A 212 12.15 -8.47 -6.30
C ARG A 212 12.64 -7.25 -5.53
N MET A 213 13.85 -7.35 -5.00
CA MET A 213 14.44 -6.24 -4.27
C MET A 213 15.02 -5.22 -5.25
N THR A 214 14.75 -3.94 -5.02
CA THR A 214 15.17 -2.84 -5.91
C THR A 214 16.32 -2.04 -5.30
N PHE A 215 16.27 -1.79 -4.00
CA PHE A 215 17.24 -0.96 -3.31
C PHE A 215 17.45 -1.40 -1.86
N THR A 216 18.67 -1.20 -1.35
CA THR A 216 18.96 -1.34 0.08
C THR A 216 19.80 -0.18 0.57
N SER A 217 19.47 0.34 1.75
CA SER A 217 20.34 1.20 2.55
C SER A 217 20.91 0.41 3.74
N ASN A 218 21.49 1.09 4.73
CA ASN A 218 22.04 0.44 5.92
C ASN A 218 20.94 -0.30 6.73
N LYS A 219 19.72 0.24 6.80
CA LYS A 219 18.63 -0.28 7.64
C LYS A 219 17.30 -0.49 6.89
N TYR A 220 17.30 -0.19 5.60
CA TYR A 220 16.11 -0.10 4.77
C TYR A 220 16.27 -1.03 3.58
N THR A 221 15.18 -1.70 3.21
CA THR A 221 15.11 -2.55 2.03
C THR A 221 13.84 -2.22 1.28
N GLU A 222 13.98 -1.87 0.01
CA GLU A 222 12.88 -1.59 -0.90
C GLU A 222 12.65 -2.79 -1.82
N ILE A 223 11.39 -3.18 -1.98
CA ILE A 223 10.97 -4.35 -2.74
C ILE A 223 9.83 -3.94 -3.66
N GLU A 224 10.04 -4.14 -4.95
CA GLU A 224 8.98 -4.01 -5.95
C GLU A 224 8.18 -5.30 -6.00
N VAL A 225 6.86 -5.17 -5.97
CA VAL A 225 5.92 -6.29 -6.13
C VAL A 225 4.97 -6.01 -7.28
N LEU A 226 4.90 -6.98 -8.19
CA LEU A 226 4.06 -6.96 -9.37
C LEU A 226 3.02 -8.08 -9.28
N VAL A 227 1.78 -7.78 -9.67
CA VAL A 227 0.70 -8.76 -9.73
C VAL A 227 0.28 -8.92 -11.18
N ASP A 228 0.56 -10.08 -11.77
CA ASP A 228 0.30 -10.39 -13.16
C ASP A 228 -0.84 -11.41 -13.34
N LYS A 229 -1.63 -11.18 -14.38
CA LYS A 229 -2.71 -12.07 -14.85
C LYS A 229 -2.80 -12.08 -16.37
N ARG A 230 -1.82 -12.67 -17.06
CA ARG A 230 -1.53 -12.45 -18.51
C ARG A 230 -1.14 -11.00 -18.87
N TYR A 231 -1.66 -10.01 -18.15
CA TYR A 231 -1.28 -8.60 -18.12
C TYR A 231 -1.18 -8.14 -16.66
N GLN A 232 -0.40 -7.09 -16.41
CA GLN A 232 -0.23 -6.56 -15.07
C GLN A 232 -1.54 -5.98 -14.50
N ALA A 233 -1.93 -6.46 -13.32
CA ALA A 233 -3.12 -6.02 -12.59
C ALA A 233 -2.81 -5.01 -11.50
N ALA A 234 -1.68 -5.15 -10.80
CA ALA A 234 -1.27 -4.22 -9.76
C ALA A 234 0.25 -4.13 -9.61
N SER A 235 0.71 -3.03 -9.01
CA SER A 235 2.12 -2.81 -8.67
C SER A 235 2.22 -2.03 -7.36
N ALA A 236 3.25 -2.32 -6.56
CA ALA A 236 3.58 -1.53 -5.38
C ALA A 236 5.07 -1.64 -5.04
N PHE A 237 5.55 -0.70 -4.23
CA PHE A 237 6.85 -0.78 -3.57
C PHE A 237 6.63 -0.94 -2.07
N PHE A 238 7.35 -1.88 -1.46
CA PHE A 238 7.32 -2.16 -0.04
C PHE A 238 8.67 -1.82 0.56
N THR A 239 8.67 -1.06 1.65
CA THR A 239 9.84 -0.81 2.46
C THR A 239 9.80 -1.68 3.71
N TYR A 240 10.83 -2.50 3.90
CA TYR A 240 11.07 -3.28 5.10
C TYR A 240 12.23 -2.71 5.92
N VAL A 241 12.13 -2.88 7.23
CA VAL A 241 13.24 -2.64 8.17
C VAL A 241 13.46 -3.89 9.00
N SER A 242 14.72 -4.15 9.33
CA SER A 242 15.04 -5.22 10.26
C SER A 242 14.95 -4.75 11.71
N LEU A 243 14.47 -5.61 12.60
CA LEU A 243 14.34 -5.33 14.03
C LEU A 243 15.02 -6.43 14.85
N SER A 244 15.80 -6.02 15.85
CA SER A 244 16.30 -6.91 16.89
C SER A 244 15.19 -7.32 17.86
N GLN A 245 15.45 -8.36 18.68
CA GLN A 245 14.54 -8.78 19.76
C GLN A 245 14.19 -7.66 20.75
N LYS A 246 15.05 -6.63 20.87
CA LYS A 246 14.83 -5.45 21.71
C LYS A 246 14.11 -4.30 20.97
N GLY A 247 13.57 -4.54 19.78
CA GLY A 247 12.88 -3.56 18.96
C GLY A 247 13.78 -2.49 18.31
N ARG A 248 15.12 -2.66 18.36
CA ARG A 248 16.07 -1.73 17.71
C ARG A 248 16.37 -2.16 16.29
N SER A 249 16.42 -1.21 15.36
CA SER A 249 16.75 -1.48 13.97
C SER A 249 18.20 -1.97 13.77
N LEU A 250 18.37 -3.04 13.00
CA LEU A 250 19.65 -3.69 12.71
C LEU A 250 20.15 -3.32 11.31
N PRO A 251 21.46 -3.42 11.04
CA PRO A 251 21.96 -3.28 9.68
C PRO A 251 21.46 -4.44 8.80
N VAL A 252 21.18 -4.16 7.52
CA VAL A 252 20.79 -5.14 6.50
C VAL A 252 21.91 -5.38 5.49
N PRO A 253 22.03 -6.60 4.93
CA PRO A 253 22.99 -6.88 3.85
C PRO A 253 22.74 -5.96 2.65
N GLN A 254 23.81 -5.39 2.08
CA GLN A 254 23.69 -4.53 0.91
C GLN A 254 23.41 -5.36 -0.34
N LEU A 255 22.41 -4.96 -1.10
CA LEU A 255 22.08 -5.52 -2.40
C LEU A 255 23.20 -5.19 -3.40
N VAL A 256 23.62 -6.21 -4.14
CA VAL A 256 24.57 -6.08 -5.25
C VAL A 256 23.80 -6.26 -6.56
N PRO A 257 23.45 -5.18 -7.27
CA PRO A 257 22.81 -5.26 -8.58
C PRO A 257 23.83 -5.69 -9.65
N GLU A 258 23.47 -6.66 -10.48
CA GLU A 258 24.34 -7.26 -11.50
C GLU A 258 24.05 -6.67 -12.88
N THR A 259 22.78 -6.62 -13.25
CA THR A 259 22.33 -6.18 -14.58
C THR A 259 22.18 -4.65 -14.66
N GLU A 260 22.19 -4.10 -15.88
CA GLU A 260 21.99 -2.65 -16.07
C GLU A 260 20.60 -2.19 -15.60
N ASP A 261 19.57 -3.03 -15.77
CA ASP A 261 18.24 -2.74 -15.27
C ASP A 261 18.18 -2.76 -13.74
N GLU A 262 18.85 -3.72 -13.09
CA GLU A 262 18.95 -3.75 -11.63
C GLU A 262 19.69 -2.52 -11.08
N LYS A 263 20.78 -2.09 -11.72
CA LYS A 263 21.52 -0.88 -11.31
C LYS A 263 20.67 0.37 -11.46
N LYS A 264 19.87 0.45 -12.53
CA LYS A 264 18.95 1.55 -12.75
C LYS A 264 17.85 1.58 -11.69
N HIS A 265 17.23 0.45 -11.39
CA HIS A 265 16.25 0.34 -10.31
C HIS A 265 16.85 0.70 -8.94
N PHE A 266 18.11 0.32 -8.71
CA PHE A 266 18.83 0.68 -7.48
C PHE A 266 19.01 2.20 -7.33
N GLU A 267 19.38 2.91 -8.40
CA GLU A 267 19.52 4.38 -8.34
C GLU A 267 18.16 5.08 -8.25
N GLU A 268 17.13 4.57 -8.92
CA GLU A 268 15.74 5.06 -8.79
C GLU A 268 15.24 4.94 -7.34
N GLY A 269 15.37 3.77 -6.72
CA GLY A 269 14.99 3.54 -5.31
C GLY A 269 15.82 4.36 -4.33
N LYS A 270 17.12 4.55 -4.59
CA LYS A 270 17.97 5.46 -3.81
C LYS A 270 17.46 6.90 -3.87
N GLY A 271 17.02 7.36 -5.04
CA GLY A 271 16.39 8.68 -5.21
C GLY A 271 15.13 8.82 -4.37
N GLN A 272 14.23 7.83 -4.41
CA GLN A 272 13.00 7.79 -3.62
C GLN A 272 13.29 7.81 -2.10
N TYR A 273 14.25 6.99 -1.66
CA TYR A 273 14.69 6.96 -0.27
C TYR A 273 15.20 8.32 0.23
N LEU A 274 15.98 9.05 -0.58
CA LEU A 274 16.48 10.38 -0.22
C LEU A 274 15.33 11.40 -0.09
N GLN A 275 14.35 11.35 -0.99
CA GLN A 275 13.17 12.20 -0.91
C GLN A 275 12.32 11.90 0.34
N MET A 276 12.11 10.62 0.66
CA MET A 276 11.40 10.20 1.88
C MET A 276 12.13 10.72 3.13
N LYS A 277 13.46 10.56 3.19
CA LYS A 277 14.27 11.02 4.32
C LYS A 277 14.21 12.54 4.49
N ALA A 278 14.21 13.30 3.39
CA ALA A 278 14.07 14.75 3.42
C ALA A 278 12.69 15.18 3.97
N LYS A 279 11.60 14.52 3.54
CA LYS A 279 10.24 14.75 4.07
C LYS A 279 10.15 14.49 5.57
N GLN A 280 10.80 13.44 6.07
CA GLN A 280 10.82 13.12 7.50
C GLN A 280 11.62 14.14 8.32
N GLN A 281 12.73 14.67 7.79
CA GLN A 281 13.54 15.69 8.48
C GLN A 281 12.84 17.06 8.56
N GLY A 282 12.10 17.44 7.52
CA GLY A 282 11.31 18.69 7.51
C GLY A 282 10.11 18.67 8.47
N HIS A 283 9.62 17.49 8.87
CA HIS A 283 8.56 17.36 9.89
C HIS A 283 9.08 17.42 11.34
N MET A 284 10.41 17.44 11.55
CA MET A 284 11.04 17.50 12.88
C MET A 284 11.53 18.91 13.29
N GLU A 285 11.35 19.94 12.45
CA GLU A 285 11.54 21.32 12.90
C GLU A 285 10.33 21.75 13.75
N PRO A 286 10.52 22.22 15.00
CA PRO A 286 9.42 22.78 15.77
C PRO A 286 8.89 24.00 15.03
N GLN A 287 7.57 24.03 14.77
CA GLN A 287 6.92 25.31 14.48
C GLN A 287 7.21 26.27 15.66
N PRO A 288 7.65 27.51 15.40
CA PRO A 288 8.02 28.47 16.43
C PRO A 288 6.85 28.87 17.34
#